data_AF-A0A5B7CE63-F1
#
_entry.id   AF-A0A5B7CE63-F1
#
_cell.length_a   1.000
_cell.length_b   1.000
_cell.length_c   1.000
_cell.angle_alpha   90.00
_cell.angle_beta   90.00
_cell.angle_gamma   90.00
#
_symmetry.space_group_name_H-M   'P 1'
#
loop_
_entity.id
_entity.type
_entity.pdbx_description
1 polymer ?
#
loop_
_entity_poly.entity_id
_entity_poly.type
_entity_poly.pdbx_seq_one_letter_code
_entity_poly.pdbx_strand_id
1 'polypeptide(L)'
;YISTRAFTKKSDVYSFGVLIFELIAGRNPQQGLMEYVELAAMNAEGKVGWEEIADSRFDGKFDVQELNDVAALAYKCINRVPRKRPSMRDIVQVLSRILKLRHNRKHHRHSLSATAAEVSIDVDQPAQQIP
;
A
#
# COMPACT_ATOMS: atom_id res chain seq x y z
N TYR A 1 10.68 11.38 -21.10
CA TYR A 1 12.00 10.99 -21.64
C TYR A 1 11.87 10.59 -23.09
N ILE A 2 11.19 9.48 -23.40
CA ILE A 2 11.11 8.90 -24.75
C ILE A 2 10.61 9.89 -25.81
N SER A 3 9.65 10.77 -25.48
CA SER A 3 9.12 11.75 -26.42
C SER A 3 9.80 13.12 -26.44
N THR A 4 10.49 13.53 -25.37
CA THR A 4 10.96 14.93 -25.19
C THR A 4 12.48 15.09 -25.09
N ARG A 5 13.24 14.00 -24.90
CA ARG A 5 14.70 13.99 -24.63
C ARG A 5 15.17 14.93 -23.50
N ALA A 6 14.26 15.44 -22.67
CA ALA A 6 14.56 16.34 -21.57
C ALA A 6 14.59 15.59 -20.23
N PHE A 7 15.71 15.69 -19.52
CA PHE A 7 15.86 15.27 -18.14
C PHE A 7 15.35 16.39 -17.23
N THR A 8 14.29 16.10 -16.47
CA THR A 8 13.66 17.07 -15.58
C THR A 8 13.33 16.39 -14.26
N LYS A 9 13.18 17.16 -13.19
CA LYS A 9 12.66 16.64 -11.92
C LYS A 9 11.34 15.88 -12.10
N LYS A 10 10.53 16.25 -13.11
CA LYS A 10 9.26 15.57 -13.42
C LYS A 10 9.42 14.27 -14.19
N SER A 11 10.50 14.08 -14.96
CA SER A 11 10.81 12.77 -15.53
C SER A 11 11.26 11.81 -14.44
N ASP A 12 12.02 12.29 -13.45
CA ASP A 12 12.45 11.46 -12.33
C ASP A 12 11.25 11.01 -11.49
N VAL A 13 10.29 11.91 -11.24
CA VAL A 13 9.01 11.56 -10.59
C VAL A 13 8.24 10.49 -11.37
N TYR A 14 8.21 10.58 -12.71
CA TYR A 14 7.54 9.57 -13.53
C TYR A 14 8.21 8.20 -13.37
N SER A 15 9.54 8.16 -13.52
CA SER A 15 10.30 6.91 -13.36
C SER A 15 10.17 6.33 -11.95
N PHE A 16 10.09 7.18 -10.92
CA PHE A 16 9.81 6.74 -9.55
C PHE A 16 8.43 6.09 -9.42
N GLY A 17 7.40 6.65 -10.06
CA GLY A 17 6.07 6.04 -10.10
C GLY A 17 6.05 4.68 -10.78
N VAL A 18 6.76 4.54 -11.91
CA VAL A 18 6.94 3.25 -12.60
C VAL A 18 7.65 2.24 -11.70
N LEU A 19 8.71 2.66 -11.00
CA LEU A 19 9.43 1.82 -10.05
C LEU A 19 8.53 1.33 -8.91
N ILE A 20 7.66 2.18 -8.35
CA ILE A 20 6.70 1.74 -7.33
C ILE A 20 5.77 0.66 -7.89
N PHE A 21 5.25 0.82 -9.11
CA PHE A 21 4.41 -0.21 -9.72
C PHE A 21 5.17 -1.49 -10.04
N GLU A 22 6.44 -1.41 -10.43
CA GLU A 22 7.31 -2.59 -10.60
C GLU A 22 7.44 -3.35 -9.27
N LEU A 23 7.59 -2.64 -8.15
CA LEU A 23 7.65 -3.25 -6.82
C LEU A 23 6.30 -3.83 -6.37
N ILE A 24 5.19 -3.15 -6.65
CA ILE A 24 3.85 -3.64 -6.30
C ILE A 24 3.51 -4.90 -7.08
N ALA A 25 3.77 -4.91 -8.39
CA ALA A 25 3.38 -6.00 -9.27
C ALA A 25 4.40 -7.12 -9.38
N GLY A 26 5.65 -6.87 -8.96
CA GLY A 26 6.75 -7.81 -9.16
C GLY A 26 7.07 -8.07 -10.64
N ARG A 27 6.66 -7.17 -11.54
CA ARG A 27 6.79 -7.30 -12.99
C ARG A 27 7.72 -6.25 -13.56
N ASN A 28 8.61 -6.65 -14.46
CA ASN A 28 9.52 -5.72 -15.11
C ASN A 28 8.75 -4.74 -16.01
N PRO A 29 9.08 -3.44 -16.04
CA PRO A 29 8.44 -2.43 -16.89
C PRO A 29 8.41 -2.79 -18.39
N GLN A 30 9.37 -3.58 -18.86
CA GLN A 30 9.47 -4.03 -20.25
C GLN A 30 8.49 -5.16 -20.59
N GLN A 31 7.83 -5.76 -19.60
CA GLN A 31 6.89 -6.88 -19.73
C GLN A 31 5.42 -6.41 -19.66
N GLY A 32 5.11 -5.24 -20.24
CA GLY A 32 3.73 -4.75 -20.31
C GLY A 32 3.18 -4.20 -18.98
N LEU A 33 4.04 -3.86 -18.02
CA LEU A 33 3.62 -3.31 -16.71
C LEU A 33 2.65 -2.13 -16.85
N MET A 34 2.90 -1.22 -17.79
CA MET A 34 2.07 -0.02 -17.96
C MET A 34 0.66 -0.33 -18.45
N GLU A 35 0.50 -1.34 -19.33
CA GLU A 35 -0.81 -1.81 -19.77
C GLU A 35 -1.56 -2.44 -18.59
N TYR A 36 -0.86 -3.22 -17.77
CA TYR A 36 -1.41 -3.82 -16.56
C TYR A 36 -1.88 -2.76 -15.55
N VAL A 37 -1.08 -1.70 -15.35
CA VAL A 37 -1.42 -0.57 -14.47
C VAL A 37 -2.60 0.23 -15.03
N GLU A 38 -2.67 0.47 -16.34
CA GLU A 38 -3.79 1.18 -16.97
C GLU A 38 -5.10 0.38 -16.83
N LEU A 39 -5.06 -0.94 -17.03
CA LEU A 39 -6.22 -1.81 -16.85
C LEU A 39 -6.72 -1.80 -15.39
N ALA A 40 -5.79 -1.92 -14.43
CA ALA A 40 -6.13 -1.87 -13.02
C ALA A 40 -6.67 -0.51 -12.58
N ALA A 41 -6.16 0.58 -13.15
CA ALA A 41 -6.67 1.92 -12.88
C ALA A 41 -8.14 2.08 -13.31
N MET A 42 -8.54 1.47 -14.43
CA MET A 42 -9.93 1.48 -14.88
C MET A 42 -10.84 0.70 -13.92
N ASN A 43 -10.36 -0.41 -13.36
CA ASN A 43 -11.08 -1.18 -12.34
C ASN A 43 -11.16 -0.42 -11.00
N ALA A 44 -10.11 0.34 -10.67
CA ALA A 44 -10.02 1.23 -9.51
C ALA A 44 -11.06 2.33 -9.46
N GLU A 45 -11.46 2.86 -10.62
CA GLU A 45 -12.54 3.83 -10.72
C GLU A 45 -13.93 3.19 -10.53
N GLY A 46 -14.03 1.85 -10.62
CA GLY A 46 -15.29 1.11 -10.70
C GLY A 46 -15.80 0.48 -9.40
N LYS A 47 -14.92 0.05 -8.46
CA LYS A 47 -15.22 -0.44 -7.07
C LYS A 47 -14.08 -1.24 -6.41
N VAL A 48 -13.18 -1.84 -7.18
CA VAL A 48 -12.09 -2.70 -6.69
C VAL A 48 -10.84 -1.84 -6.58
N GLY A 49 -10.08 -1.88 -5.49
CA GLY A 49 -8.87 -1.08 -5.36
C GLY A 49 -7.72 -1.55 -6.26
N TRP A 50 -6.48 -1.37 -5.80
CA TRP A 50 -5.26 -1.78 -6.51
C TRP A 50 -4.81 -3.20 -6.15
N GLU A 51 -5.65 -4.03 -5.55
CA GLU A 51 -5.27 -5.36 -5.04
C GLU A 51 -4.93 -6.34 -6.16
N GLU A 52 -5.61 -6.23 -7.31
CA GLU A 52 -5.39 -7.11 -8.47
C GLU A 52 -3.99 -7.01 -9.06
N ILE A 53 -3.33 -5.85 -8.88
CA ILE A 53 -1.96 -5.67 -9.37
C ILE A 53 -0.91 -6.13 -8.38
N ALA A 54 -1.29 -6.53 -7.17
CA ALA A 54 -0.33 -6.99 -6.18
C ALA A 54 0.39 -8.26 -6.68
N ASP A 55 1.70 -8.29 -6.45
CA ASP A 55 2.54 -9.45 -6.72
C ASP A 55 1.97 -10.68 -6.01
N SER A 56 1.76 -11.77 -6.76
CA SER A 56 1.23 -13.02 -6.21
C SER A 56 2.12 -13.60 -5.12
N ARG A 57 3.42 -13.27 -5.11
CA ARG A 57 4.37 -13.66 -4.05
C ARG A 57 4.08 -13.01 -2.70
N PHE A 58 3.29 -11.93 -2.66
CA PHE A 58 2.81 -11.39 -1.39
C PHE A 58 1.82 -12.31 -0.70
N ASP A 59 1.14 -13.23 -1.42
CA ASP A 59 0.27 -14.25 -0.80
C ASP A 59 -0.79 -13.64 0.14
N GLY A 60 -1.34 -12.48 -0.25
CA GLY A 60 -2.29 -11.71 0.58
C GLY A 60 -1.71 -11.06 1.84
N LYS A 61 -0.39 -11.16 2.08
CA LYS A 61 0.32 -10.63 3.25
C LYS A 61 0.69 -9.16 3.06
N PHE A 62 -0.28 -8.34 2.73
CA PHE A 62 -0.15 -6.90 2.65
C PHE A 62 -1.37 -6.23 3.26
N ASP A 63 -1.18 -4.99 3.70
CA ASP A 63 -2.28 -4.17 4.13
C ASP A 63 -2.97 -3.54 2.91
N VAL A 64 -4.24 -3.87 2.71
CA VAL A 64 -5.01 -3.43 1.53
C VAL A 64 -5.07 -1.91 1.44
N GLN A 65 -5.32 -1.21 2.56
CA GLN A 65 -5.39 0.25 2.57
C GLN A 65 -4.05 0.87 2.17
N GLU A 66 -2.96 0.37 2.75
CA GLU A 66 -1.62 0.83 2.41
C GLU A 66 -1.26 0.61 0.95
N LEU A 67 -1.58 -0.58 0.41
CA LEU A 67 -1.37 -0.88 -1.01
C LEU A 67 -2.09 0.15 -1.88
N ASN A 68 -3.37 0.40 -1.59
CA ASN A 68 -4.19 1.36 -2.30
C ASN A 68 -3.63 2.79 -2.22
N ASP A 69 -3.20 3.24 -1.04
CA ASP A 69 -2.65 4.58 -0.83
C ASP A 69 -1.34 4.78 -1.62
N VAL A 70 -0.45 3.77 -1.59
CA VAL A 70 0.83 3.80 -2.32
C VAL A 70 0.60 3.74 -3.83
N ALA A 71 -0.28 2.86 -4.30
CA ALA A 71 -0.61 2.73 -5.72
C ALA A 71 -1.28 4.01 -6.27
N ALA A 72 -2.19 4.63 -5.51
CA ALA A 72 -2.79 5.90 -5.88
C ALA A 72 -1.75 7.03 -5.98
N LEU A 73 -0.75 7.06 -5.08
CA LEU A 73 0.37 7.99 -5.17
C LEU A 73 1.23 7.73 -6.42
N ALA A 74 1.56 6.48 -6.69
CA ALA A 74 2.33 6.07 -7.87
C ALA A 74 1.59 6.46 -9.17
N TYR A 75 0.26 6.26 -9.22
CA TYR A 75 -0.58 6.64 -10.36
C TYR A 75 -0.52 8.14 -10.66
N LYS A 76 -0.52 8.99 -9.62
CA LYS A 76 -0.30 10.44 -9.77
C LYS A 76 1.10 10.76 -10.31
N CYS A 77 2.12 9.99 -9.93
CA CYS A 77 3.50 10.17 -10.39
C CYS A 77 3.66 9.86 -11.89
N ILE A 78 2.96 8.85 -12.40
CA ILE A 78 3.00 8.46 -13.82
C ILE A 78 2.05 9.25 -14.73
N ASN A 79 1.44 10.34 -14.23
CA ASN A 79 0.53 11.13 -15.04
C ASN A 79 1.20 11.62 -16.34
N ARG A 80 0.51 11.47 -17.48
CA ARG A 80 1.05 11.89 -18.79
C ARG A 80 1.36 13.39 -18.84
N VAL A 81 0.65 14.22 -18.08
CA VAL A 81 0.88 15.66 -17.95
C VAL A 81 1.91 15.95 -16.83
N PRO A 82 3.14 16.41 -17.12
CA PRO A 82 4.19 16.58 -16.11
C PRO A 82 3.83 17.53 -14.96
N ARG A 83 3.02 18.56 -15.24
CA ARG A 83 2.57 19.53 -14.24
C ARG A 83 1.59 18.94 -13.22
N LYS A 84 0.87 17.87 -13.57
CA LYS A 84 -0.06 17.16 -12.67
C LYS A 84 0.64 16.20 -11.72
N ARG A 85 1.90 15.83 -12.01
CA ARG A 85 2.70 14.98 -11.13
C ARG A 85 3.02 15.74 -9.84
N PRO A 86 3.08 15.09 -8.67
CA PRO A 86 3.52 15.73 -7.43
C PRO A 86 5.00 16.15 -7.47
N SER A 87 5.48 16.88 -6.45
CA SER A 87 6.91 17.05 -6.22
C SER A 87 7.47 15.88 -5.39
N MET A 88 8.78 15.65 -5.43
CA MET A 88 9.42 14.65 -4.55
C MET A 88 9.19 14.95 -3.07
N ARG A 89 9.04 16.22 -2.68
CA ARG A 89 8.69 16.60 -1.31
C ARG A 89 7.30 16.09 -0.94
N ASP A 90 6.30 16.30 -1.80
CA ASP A 90 4.93 15.86 -1.55
C ASP A 90 4.85 14.32 -1.49
N ILE A 91 5.58 13.65 -2.38
CA ILE A 91 5.71 12.18 -2.38
C ILE A 91 6.22 11.69 -1.03
N VAL A 92 7.33 12.24 -0.54
CA VAL A 92 7.92 11.85 0.75
C VAL A 92 6.96 12.14 1.91
N GLN A 93 6.22 13.25 1.88
CA GLN A 93 5.23 13.57 2.91
C GLN A 93 4.10 12.54 2.95
N VAL A 94 3.56 12.14 1.80
CA VAL A 94 2.51 11.12 1.70
C VAL A 94 3.03 9.77 2.19
N LEU A 95 4.19 9.32 1.71
CA LEU A 95 4.80 8.05 2.16
C LEU A 95 5.07 8.07 3.67
N SER A 96 5.57 9.18 4.21
CA SER A 96 5.80 9.33 5.66
C SER A 96 4.50 9.22 6.46
N ARG A 97 3.39 9.74 5.94
CA ARG A 97 2.08 9.61 6.58
C ARG A 97 1.61 8.15 6.59
N ILE A 98 1.75 7.44 5.47
CA ILE A 98 1.41 6.01 5.37
C ILE A 98 2.21 5.18 6.39
N LEU A 99 3.52 5.43 6.52
CA LEU A 99 4.38 4.78 7.50
C LEU A 99 3.92 5.05 8.95
N LYS A 100 3.60 6.31 9.29
CA LYS A 100 3.10 6.67 10.62
C LYS A 100 1.79 5.95 10.96
N LEU A 101 0.87 5.88 10.01
CA LEU A 101 -0.40 5.16 10.19
C LEU A 101 -0.17 3.66 10.42
N ARG A 102 0.80 3.05 9.72
CA ARG A 102 1.19 1.65 9.95
C ARG A 102 1.72 1.44 11.38
N HIS A 103 2.63 2.32 11.84
CA HIS A 103 3.18 2.21 13.19
C HIS A 103 2.09 2.33 14.26
N ASN A 104 1.19 3.29 14.12
CA ASN A 104 0.08 3.47 15.06
C ASN A 104 -0.83 2.23 15.13
N ARG A 105 -1.14 1.61 13.98
CA ARG A 105 -1.92 0.36 13.93
C ARG A 105 -1.21 -0.81 14.60
N LYS A 106 0.12 -0.93 14.43
CA LYS A 106 0.91 -1.95 15.13
C LYS A 106 0.93 -1.73 16.64
N HIS A 107 1.13 -0.50 17.11
CA HIS A 107 1.06 -0.16 18.53
C HIS A 107 -0.32 -0.47 19.12
N HIS A 108 -1.40 -0.13 18.42
CA HIS A 108 -2.76 -0.44 18.86
C HIS A 108 -3.01 -1.96 18.96
N ARG A 109 -2.55 -2.74 17.97
CA ARG A 109 -2.63 -4.22 18.03
C ARG A 109 -1.87 -4.81 19.22
N HIS A 110 -0.67 -4.31 19.52
CA HIS A 110 0.09 -4.75 20.69
C HIS A 110 -0.59 -4.37 22.00
N SER A 111 -1.17 -3.18 22.09
CA SER A 111 -1.94 -2.75 23.27
C SER A 111 -3.18 -3.63 23.49
N LEU A 112 -3.93 -3.94 22.44
CA LEU A 112 -5.11 -4.82 22.53
C LEU A 112 -4.74 -6.28 22.87
N SER A 113 -3.62 -6.75 22.34
CA SER A 113 -3.09 -8.09 22.65
C SER A 113 -2.62 -8.20 24.10
N ALA A 114 -2.05 -7.14 24.67
CA ALA A 114 -1.67 -7.10 26.08
C ALA A 114 -2.90 -7.09 26.99
N THR A 115 -3.94 -6.32 26.65
CA THR A 115 -5.21 -6.32 27.41
C THR A 115 -5.98 -7.63 27.30
N ALA A 116 -5.93 -8.32 26.15
CA ALA A 116 -6.61 -9.61 25.99
C ALA A 116 -5.95 -10.73 26.81
N ALA A 117 -4.64 -10.66 27.05
CA ALA A 117 -3.94 -11.62 27.91
C ALA A 117 -4.30 -11.46 29.41
N GLU A 118 -4.75 -10.27 29.83
CA GLU A 118 -5.19 -10.04 31.22
C GLU A 118 -6.69 -10.33 31.46
N VAL A 119 -7.47 -10.62 30.40
CA VAL A 119 -8.87 -11.06 30.52
C VAL A 119 -8.93 -12.59 30.41
N SER A 120 -8.30 -13.27 31.36
CA SER A 120 -8.60 -14.68 31.67
C SER A 120 -8.88 -14.76 33.17
N ILE A 121 -10.11 -14.40 33.54
CA ILE A 121 -10.62 -14.60 34.90
C ILE A 121 -10.95 -16.09 35.01
N ASP A 122 -10.09 -16.80 35.73
CA ASP A 122 -10.28 -18.18 36.15
C ASP A 122 -11.51 -18.24 37.07
N VAL A 123 -12.59 -18.87 36.60
CA VAL A 123 -13.75 -19.22 37.43
C VAL A 123 -13.78 -20.75 37.51
N ASP A 124 -12.97 -21.32 38.39
CA ASP A 124 -13.16 -22.66 38.96
C ASP A 124 -12.47 -22.66 40.33
N GLN A 125 -13.10 -22.97 41.48
CA GLN A 125 -13.58 -24.27 41.98
C GLN A 125 -14.06 -24.11 43.46
N PRO A 126 -14.50 -25.14 44.23
CA PRO A 126 -15.07 -26.45 43.90
C PRO A 126 -16.37 -26.77 44.71
N ALA A 127 -16.91 -27.95 44.43
CA ALA A 127 -18.10 -28.59 44.98
C ALA A 127 -18.12 -28.87 46.50
N GLN A 128 -19.32 -28.94 47.08
CA GLN A 128 -19.63 -29.92 48.12
C GLN A 128 -20.94 -30.62 47.81
N GLN A 129 -20.86 -31.94 47.90
CA GLN A 129 -21.87 -32.87 47.44
C GLN A 129 -22.13 -33.89 48.56
N ILE A 130 -23.44 -34.12 48.82
CA ILE A 130 -24.10 -35.32 49.37
C ILE A 130 -24.00 -35.55 50.89
N PRO A 131 -24.99 -36.20 51.54
CA PRO A 131 -26.18 -36.90 50.98
C PRO A 131 -27.53 -36.23 51.22
#